data_AF-A0A8T9T157-F1
#
_entry.id   AF-A0A8T9T157-F1
#
_cell.length_a   1.000
_cell.length_b   1.000
_cell.length_c   1.000
_cell.angle_alpha   90.00
_cell.angle_beta   90.00
_cell.angle_gamma   90.00
#
_symmetry.space_group_name_H-M   'P 1'
#
loop_
_entity.id
_entity.type
_entity.pdbx_description
1 polymer ?
#
loop_
_entity_poly.entity_id
_entity_poly.type
_entity_poly.pdbx_seq_one_letter_code
_entity_poly.pdbx_strand_id
1 'polypeptide(L)'
;MSADKKATPNKASKVSKAEDTPKQTHKKQQDSTSTKSSNKQPKSSEAKPTEALSPKSTRTISDIYESFSDNIKSIDLFFDRLSPAAETEDEAANSDFINFIEETVEEIIEDIQNDPAEAESKLKNLTPENRKNAVNGVLDHLKTLSLLSTTNLDILARGSFIMLNNYFEYIFSDLLTYFYLRNSSIIDNRKMSISIGELKKYSSIDDAYEDIIYKEVESTLLDLNFEELKNYFKDKLKIDLEEDIINWDFINETRERRHIIVHNNSVINNKYLSRSKNIFNLELNKIITIDKEYFKNALSELRLAGTLLIINFWGKLDKDKATDAIKELMDLSFNFLKTKDYQSVINICKYTSKRIKPNDDEQEELVIRIKYNHCLALMRSNQQKELDEIMKYMKTGALSPIFKIAHCVLKNNLDDAVKLIPKAIHADDLTLDDYDDWPLFDEIRLNEELNQQALEFFAKEQPQ
;
A
#
# COMPACT_ATOMS: atom_id res chain seq x y z
N MET A 1 -35.51 14.51 -61.52
CA MET A 1 -35.54 13.03 -61.45
C MET A 1 -36.03 12.69 -60.04
N SER A 2 -37.35 12.63 -59.88
CA SER A 2 -38.13 11.38 -59.66
C SER A 2 -37.97 10.91 -58.21
N ALA A 3 -38.92 11.21 -57.32
CA ALA A 3 -40.11 10.39 -56.99
C ALA A 3 -39.71 9.20 -56.09
N ASP A 4 -40.39 8.77 -55.02
CA ASP A 4 -41.62 9.10 -54.31
C ASP A 4 -41.75 8.03 -53.18
N LYS A 5 -42.73 8.20 -52.26
CA LYS A 5 -43.37 7.17 -51.38
C LYS A 5 -42.90 6.94 -49.92
N LYS A 6 -43.65 7.57 -49.01
CA LYS A 6 -44.58 7.01 -47.98
C LYS A 6 -44.37 5.55 -47.52
N ALA A 7 -44.39 5.32 -46.19
CA ALA A 7 -45.57 4.84 -45.43
C ALA A 7 -45.22 4.25 -44.03
N THR A 8 -45.90 4.74 -42.99
CA THR A 8 -46.25 4.03 -41.73
C THR A 8 -47.27 2.90 -41.99
N PRO A 9 -47.35 1.83 -41.18
CA PRO A 9 -48.29 1.74 -40.03
C PRO A 9 -47.72 0.82 -38.91
N ASN A 10 -48.33 0.41 -37.78
CA ASN A 10 -49.70 0.43 -37.27
C ASN A 10 -49.70 0.17 -35.75
N LYS A 11 -50.77 0.62 -35.07
CA LYS A 11 -51.19 0.21 -33.71
C LYS A 11 -51.81 -1.20 -33.73
N ALA A 12 -51.66 -1.96 -32.66
CA ALA A 12 -52.68 -2.91 -32.20
C ALA A 12 -52.59 -3.15 -30.68
N SER A 13 -53.74 -2.97 -30.04
CA SER A 13 -54.05 -3.06 -28.61
C SER A 13 -54.89 -4.30 -28.30
N LYS A 14 -54.62 -4.99 -27.18
CA LYS A 14 -55.52 -5.88 -26.40
C LYS A 14 -55.01 -5.80 -24.95
N VAL A 15 -55.69 -5.36 -23.89
CA VAL A 15 -57.02 -5.62 -23.27
C VAL A 15 -57.20 -7.05 -22.73
N SER A 16 -57.05 -7.20 -21.40
CA SER A 16 -57.93 -7.92 -20.44
C SER A 16 -57.31 -7.82 -19.01
N LYS A 17 -57.86 -7.03 -18.07
CA LYS A 17 -58.82 -7.39 -16.98
C LYS A 17 -58.40 -8.62 -16.15
N ALA A 18 -58.00 -8.46 -14.88
CA ALA A 18 -58.80 -8.27 -13.63
C ALA A 18 -59.25 -9.63 -13.06
N GLU A 19 -58.78 -10.01 -11.87
CA GLU A 19 -59.52 -10.21 -10.58
C GLU A 19 -58.79 -11.40 -9.90
N ASP A 20 -58.75 -11.68 -8.60
CA ASP A 20 -59.28 -11.07 -7.38
C ASP A 20 -58.48 -11.67 -6.20
N THR A 21 -58.46 -10.97 -5.08
CA THR A 21 -57.99 -11.52 -3.78
C THR A 21 -59.15 -12.30 -3.13
N PRO A 22 -58.92 -13.18 -2.14
CA PRO A 22 -59.21 -12.69 -0.79
C PRO A 22 -58.28 -13.21 0.33
N LYS A 23 -58.12 -12.33 1.32
CA LYS A 23 -57.65 -12.57 2.69
C LYS A 23 -58.66 -13.42 3.48
N GLN A 24 -58.18 -14.13 4.51
CA GLN A 24 -58.71 -14.16 5.90
C GLN A 24 -57.79 -15.09 6.74
N THR A 25 -56.97 -14.61 7.68
CA THR A 25 -57.24 -14.34 9.13
C THR A 25 -57.97 -15.45 9.88
N HIS A 26 -57.38 -16.06 10.92
CA HIS A 26 -57.49 -15.62 12.34
C HIS A 26 -56.98 -16.64 13.40
N LYS A 27 -56.32 -16.09 14.45
CA LYS A 27 -56.49 -16.32 15.91
C LYS A 27 -56.00 -17.65 16.55
N LYS A 28 -55.07 -17.54 17.54
CA LYS A 28 -55.24 -17.54 19.03
C LYS A 28 -55.51 -18.96 19.58
N GLN A 29 -55.09 -19.43 20.75
CA GLN A 29 -54.64 -18.89 22.04
C GLN A 29 -54.03 -20.10 22.81
N GLN A 30 -52.92 -19.94 23.55
CA GLN A 30 -52.82 -19.87 25.02
C GLN A 30 -53.27 -21.10 25.85
N ASP A 31 -52.50 -21.25 26.94
CA ASP A 31 -52.71 -21.99 28.19
C ASP A 31 -52.23 -23.45 28.27
N SER A 32 -51.73 -23.96 29.39
CA SER A 32 -51.03 -23.44 30.58
C SER A 32 -50.71 -24.65 31.48
N THR A 33 -49.73 -24.50 32.36
CA THR A 33 -49.52 -25.21 33.64
C THR A 33 -48.90 -26.62 33.76
N SER A 34 -47.92 -26.67 34.69
CA SER A 34 -47.76 -27.65 35.78
C SER A 34 -46.79 -28.84 35.60
N THR A 35 -45.56 -28.61 36.07
CA THR A 35 -44.77 -29.42 37.04
C THR A 35 -44.81 -30.95 36.95
N LYS A 36 -43.64 -31.55 36.67
CA LYS A 36 -43.06 -32.61 37.52
C LYS A 36 -41.58 -32.81 37.24
N SER A 37 -40.78 -32.62 38.29
CA SER A 37 -39.39 -33.04 38.42
C SER A 37 -39.27 -34.54 38.20
N SER A 38 -38.40 -34.96 37.28
CA SER A 38 -37.69 -36.23 37.42
C SER A 38 -36.36 -36.19 36.67
N ASN A 39 -35.33 -36.49 37.44
CA ASN A 39 -33.92 -36.52 37.12
C ASN A 39 -33.64 -37.61 36.06
N LYS A 40 -33.23 -37.23 34.85
CA LYS A 40 -32.61 -38.13 33.86
C LYS A 40 -31.56 -37.37 33.06
N GLN A 41 -30.31 -37.77 33.23
CA GLN A 41 -29.18 -37.38 32.38
C GLN A 41 -29.53 -37.57 30.89
N PRO A 42 -29.33 -36.56 30.02
CA PRO A 42 -29.33 -36.78 28.59
C PRO A 42 -27.95 -37.25 28.15
N LYS A 43 -27.97 -38.33 27.37
CA LYS A 43 -26.87 -38.84 26.55
C LYS A 43 -26.22 -37.70 25.76
N SER A 44 -24.90 -37.74 25.71
CA SER A 44 -24.06 -36.97 24.79
C SER A 44 -24.55 -37.15 23.36
N SER A 45 -25.22 -36.12 22.81
CA SER A 45 -25.29 -35.95 21.37
C SER A 45 -23.93 -35.42 20.93
N GLU A 46 -23.14 -36.27 20.28
CA GLU A 46 -21.98 -35.86 19.51
C GLU A 46 -22.43 -34.81 18.49
N ALA A 47 -22.13 -33.54 18.78
CA ALA A 47 -22.16 -32.50 17.77
C ALA A 47 -21.06 -32.84 16.77
N LYS A 48 -21.45 -33.06 15.51
CA LYS A 48 -20.50 -33.14 14.39
C LYS A 48 -19.60 -31.90 14.43
N PRO A 49 -18.28 -32.04 14.26
CA PRO A 49 -17.42 -30.88 14.09
C PRO A 49 -17.89 -30.14 12.85
N THR A 50 -18.25 -28.88 13.01
CA THR A 50 -18.35 -27.93 11.89
C THR A 50 -16.98 -27.92 11.22
N GLU A 51 -16.90 -28.45 10.00
CA GLU A 51 -15.70 -28.42 9.17
C GLU A 51 -15.22 -26.97 9.06
N ALA A 52 -14.04 -26.70 9.61
CA ALA A 52 -13.37 -25.43 9.42
C ALA A 52 -12.84 -25.40 7.98
N LEU A 53 -13.45 -24.59 7.13
CA LEU A 53 -12.93 -24.19 5.83
C LEU A 53 -11.47 -23.73 5.97
N SER A 54 -10.65 -23.97 4.94
CA SER A 54 -9.25 -23.56 4.95
C SER A 54 -9.12 -22.04 5.21
N PRO A 55 -8.09 -21.55 5.93
CA PRO A 55 -8.00 -20.15 6.37
C PRO A 55 -7.92 -19.12 5.24
N LYS A 56 -7.78 -19.56 3.97
CA LYS A 56 -7.74 -18.68 2.80
C LYS A 56 -9.09 -18.58 2.06
N SER A 57 -10.04 -19.51 2.23
CA SER A 57 -11.31 -19.46 1.49
C SER A 57 -12.38 -18.56 2.11
N THR A 58 -12.11 -18.00 3.29
CA THR A 58 -12.99 -17.08 4.00
C THR A 58 -12.55 -15.61 3.95
N ARG A 59 -11.39 -15.31 3.34
CA ARG A 59 -10.88 -13.93 3.27
C ARG A 59 -11.79 -13.04 2.43
N THR A 60 -12.15 -11.91 2.98
CA THR A 60 -12.85 -10.81 2.31
C THR A 60 -11.86 -9.86 1.64
N ILE A 61 -12.34 -8.95 0.79
CA ILE A 61 -11.48 -7.90 0.21
C ILE A 61 -10.90 -6.99 1.30
N SER A 62 -11.65 -6.74 2.39
CA SER A 62 -11.14 -6.01 3.56
C SER A 62 -9.94 -6.72 4.18
N ASP A 63 -10.01 -8.04 4.38
CA ASP A 63 -8.89 -8.81 4.95
C ASP A 63 -7.64 -8.75 4.04
N ILE A 64 -7.84 -8.77 2.72
CA ILE A 64 -6.75 -8.63 1.73
C ILE A 64 -6.13 -7.24 1.82
N TYR A 65 -6.98 -6.20 1.91
CA TYR A 65 -6.55 -4.82 2.06
C TYR A 65 -5.76 -4.60 3.36
N GLU A 66 -6.31 -5.03 4.50
CA GLU A 66 -5.68 -4.90 5.81
C GLU A 66 -4.33 -5.63 5.83
N SER A 67 -4.28 -6.88 5.37
CA SER A 67 -3.05 -7.65 5.25
C SER A 67 -2.02 -6.93 4.37
N PHE A 68 -2.42 -6.37 3.23
CA PHE A 68 -1.51 -5.63 2.37
C PHE A 68 -1.02 -4.33 3.03
N SER A 69 -1.93 -3.54 3.58
CA SER A 69 -1.65 -2.25 4.22
C SER A 69 -0.70 -2.42 5.41
N ASP A 70 -0.96 -3.42 6.26
CA ASP A 70 -0.12 -3.74 7.42
C ASP A 70 1.27 -4.21 7.01
N ASN A 71 1.37 -5.03 5.97
CA ASN A 71 2.67 -5.47 5.45
C ASN A 71 3.49 -4.29 4.90
N ILE A 72 2.86 -3.38 4.13
CA ILE A 72 3.52 -2.18 3.62
C ILE A 72 3.93 -1.23 4.76
N LYS A 73 3.04 -0.99 5.73
CA LYS A 73 3.36 -0.15 6.89
C LYS A 73 4.48 -0.76 7.73
N SER A 74 4.47 -2.08 7.91
CA SER A 74 5.50 -2.79 8.68
C SER A 74 6.87 -2.70 8.01
N ILE A 75 6.94 -2.86 6.69
CA ILE A 75 8.23 -2.75 5.99
C ILE A 75 8.75 -1.30 5.97
N ASP A 76 7.86 -0.33 5.88
CA ASP A 76 8.19 1.09 5.96
C ASP A 76 8.80 1.43 7.33
N LEU A 77 8.09 1.05 8.40
CA LEU A 77 8.55 1.25 9.78
C LEU A 77 9.84 0.49 10.09
N PHE A 78 9.98 -0.72 9.57
CA PHE A 78 11.19 -1.53 9.74
C PHE A 78 12.39 -0.83 9.10
N PHE A 79 12.25 -0.40 7.85
CA PHE A 79 13.31 0.30 7.13
C PHE A 79 13.67 1.62 7.81
N ASP A 80 12.68 2.44 8.19
CA ASP A 80 12.94 3.74 8.82
C ASP A 80 13.58 3.64 10.21
N ARG A 81 13.21 2.63 11.00
CA ARG A 81 13.77 2.45 12.34
C ARG A 81 15.19 1.91 12.31
N LEU A 82 15.52 1.07 11.34
CA LEU A 82 16.84 0.43 11.28
C LEU A 82 17.84 1.16 10.40
N SER A 83 17.40 1.98 9.44
CA SER A 83 18.31 2.71 8.56
C SER A 83 19.32 3.59 9.33
N PRO A 84 18.92 4.39 10.35
CA PRO A 84 19.88 5.23 11.08
C PRO A 84 20.93 4.40 11.84
N ALA A 85 20.53 3.25 12.39
CA ALA A 85 21.46 2.36 13.09
C ALA A 85 22.43 1.69 12.11
N ALA A 86 21.94 1.28 10.94
CA ALA A 86 22.78 0.73 9.87
C ALA A 86 23.77 1.77 9.34
N GLU A 87 23.32 3.02 9.12
CA GLU A 87 24.15 4.15 8.72
C GLU A 87 25.25 4.43 9.76
N THR A 88 24.90 4.44 11.05
CA THR A 88 25.88 4.67 12.14
C THR A 88 26.95 3.58 12.17
N GLU A 89 26.57 2.32 11.98
CA GLU A 89 27.51 1.20 11.95
C GLU A 89 28.43 1.28 10.71
N ASP A 90 27.86 1.66 9.56
CA ASP A 90 28.61 1.86 8.32
C ASP A 90 29.61 3.03 8.45
N GLU A 91 29.21 4.12 9.11
CA GLU A 91 30.09 5.26 9.42
C GLU A 91 31.21 4.88 10.38
N ALA A 92 30.91 4.13 11.45
CA ALA A 92 31.92 3.67 12.41
C ALA A 92 32.95 2.75 11.73
N ALA A 93 32.50 1.78 10.94
CA ALA A 93 33.38 0.88 10.19
C ALA A 93 34.28 1.64 9.20
N ASN A 94 33.75 2.66 8.53
CA ASN A 94 34.54 3.52 7.64
C ASN A 94 35.54 4.39 8.40
N SER A 95 35.16 4.94 9.55
CA SER A 95 36.04 5.76 10.40
C SER A 95 37.20 4.94 10.96
N ASP A 96 36.94 3.72 11.45
CA ASP A 96 37.96 2.83 11.96
C ASP A 96 39.00 2.49 10.88
N PHE A 97 38.55 2.33 9.63
CA PHE A 97 39.46 2.12 8.51
C PHE A 97 40.31 3.36 8.19
N ILE A 98 39.71 4.55 8.15
CA ILE A 98 40.44 5.80 7.89
C ILE A 98 41.52 5.98 8.97
N ASN A 99 41.15 5.84 10.25
CA ASN A 99 42.08 5.94 11.37
C ASN A 99 43.22 4.93 11.25
N PHE A 100 42.93 3.66 10.91
CA PHE A 100 43.97 2.66 10.69
C PHE A 100 44.95 3.03 9.56
N ILE A 101 44.45 3.56 8.44
CA ILE A 101 45.29 4.02 7.33
C ILE A 101 46.13 5.22 7.76
N GLU A 102 45.53 6.18 8.47
CA GLU A 102 46.23 7.36 8.99
C GLU A 102 47.35 6.96 9.95
N GLU A 103 47.08 6.11 10.95
CA GLU A 103 48.08 5.58 11.89
C GLU A 103 49.22 4.84 11.15
N THR A 104 48.87 3.98 10.19
CA THR A 104 49.87 3.24 9.39
C THR A 104 50.76 4.19 8.57
N VAL A 105 50.18 5.25 8.00
CA VAL A 105 50.91 6.24 7.21
C VAL A 105 51.77 7.13 8.11
N GLU A 106 51.27 7.52 9.28
CA GLU A 106 52.02 8.30 10.28
C GLU A 106 53.24 7.54 10.81
N GLU A 107 53.11 6.25 11.16
CA GLU A 107 54.25 5.41 11.56
C GLU A 107 55.35 5.38 10.47
N ILE A 108 54.95 5.24 9.21
CA ILE A 108 55.89 5.24 8.07
C ILE A 108 56.58 6.61 7.92
N ILE A 109 55.85 7.71 8.13
CA ILE A 109 56.40 9.07 8.01
C ILE A 109 57.36 9.37 9.17
N GLU A 110 57.05 9.01 10.40
CA GLU A 110 57.95 9.19 11.56
C GLU A 110 59.25 8.40 11.38
N ASP A 111 59.18 7.16 10.90
CA ASP A 111 60.36 6.35 10.59
C ASP A 111 61.27 7.03 9.54
N ILE A 112 60.68 7.70 8.54
CA ILE A 112 61.42 8.43 7.49
C ILE A 112 62.06 9.72 8.00
N GLN A 113 61.37 10.45 8.89
CA GLN A 113 61.84 11.74 9.40
C GLN A 113 62.97 11.62 10.43
N ASN A 114 62.95 10.56 11.26
CA ASN A 114 63.89 10.42 12.36
C ASN A 114 65.30 9.96 11.91
N ASP A 115 65.41 9.14 10.86
CA ASP A 115 66.70 8.82 10.21
C ASP A 115 66.49 8.40 8.74
N PRO A 116 66.74 9.30 7.77
CA PRO A 116 66.54 9.02 6.35
C PRO A 116 67.39 7.85 5.82
N ALA A 117 68.57 7.62 6.38
CA ALA A 117 69.46 6.54 5.97
C ALA A 117 69.06 5.20 6.60
N GLU A 118 68.56 5.22 7.84
CA GLU A 118 67.95 4.05 8.49
C GLU A 118 66.60 3.70 7.86
N ALA A 119 65.79 4.67 7.45
CA ALA A 119 64.54 4.45 6.72
C ALA A 119 64.78 3.83 5.35
N GLU A 120 65.77 4.32 4.59
CA GLU A 120 66.15 3.74 3.29
C GLU A 120 66.76 2.33 3.45
N SER A 121 67.50 2.10 4.54
CA SER A 121 68.02 0.79 4.96
C SER A 121 66.90 -0.16 5.38
N LYS A 122 65.93 0.28 6.21
CA LYS A 122 64.73 -0.48 6.63
C LYS A 122 63.85 -0.81 5.43
N LEU A 123 63.63 0.12 4.49
CA LEU A 123 62.87 -0.16 3.25
C LEU A 123 63.57 -1.20 2.35
N LYS A 124 64.91 -1.17 2.29
CA LYS A 124 65.74 -2.14 1.56
C LYS A 124 65.89 -3.47 2.30
N ASN A 125 65.88 -3.47 3.64
CA ASN A 125 66.09 -4.62 4.53
C ASN A 125 64.81 -5.20 5.14
N LEU A 126 63.64 -4.65 4.82
CA LEU A 126 62.36 -5.30 5.06
C LEU A 126 62.44 -6.68 4.43
N THR A 127 62.57 -7.71 5.28
CA THR A 127 62.49 -9.09 4.86
C THR A 127 61.21 -9.25 4.05
N PRO A 128 61.21 -10.10 3.01
CA PRO A 128 60.01 -10.35 2.20
C PRO A 128 58.77 -10.61 3.05
N GLU A 129 58.97 -11.19 4.24
CA GLU A 129 57.98 -11.57 5.24
C GLU A 129 57.34 -10.36 5.96
N ASN A 130 58.11 -9.36 6.40
CA ASN A 130 57.56 -8.16 7.05
C ASN A 130 56.83 -7.25 6.06
N ARG A 131 57.36 -7.14 4.83
CA ARG A 131 56.68 -6.46 3.72
C ARG A 131 55.38 -7.17 3.36
N LYS A 132 55.39 -8.51 3.40
CA LYS A 132 54.18 -9.34 3.26
C LYS A 132 53.19 -9.08 4.37
N ASN A 133 53.62 -9.00 5.63
CA ASN A 133 52.70 -8.87 6.77
C ASN A 133 52.00 -7.52 6.80
N ALA A 134 52.68 -6.41 6.49
CA ALA A 134 52.04 -5.10 6.37
C ALA A 134 51.10 -5.03 5.17
N VAL A 135 51.55 -5.50 4.00
CA VAL A 135 50.70 -5.58 2.80
C VAL A 135 49.54 -6.53 3.02
N ASN A 136 49.73 -7.65 3.73
CA ASN A 136 48.68 -8.60 4.09
C ASN A 136 47.74 -8.03 5.15
N GLY A 137 48.20 -7.20 6.09
CA GLY A 137 47.34 -6.52 7.06
C GLY A 137 46.41 -5.54 6.36
N VAL A 138 46.95 -4.73 5.44
CA VAL A 138 46.16 -3.86 4.55
C VAL A 138 45.28 -4.70 3.61
N LEU A 139 45.80 -5.79 3.02
CA LEU A 139 45.00 -6.67 2.15
C LEU A 139 43.89 -7.39 2.91
N ASP A 140 44.11 -7.79 4.16
CA ASP A 140 43.16 -8.52 4.97
C ASP A 140 42.11 -7.55 5.50
N HIS A 141 42.47 -6.31 5.85
CA HIS A 141 41.47 -5.25 6.09
C HIS A 141 40.72 -4.85 4.81
N LEU A 142 41.39 -4.74 3.65
CA LEU A 142 40.73 -4.53 2.36
C LEU A 142 39.82 -5.70 1.99
N LYS A 143 40.18 -6.94 2.33
CA LYS A 143 39.32 -8.12 2.17
C LYS A 143 38.15 -8.07 3.14
N THR A 144 38.36 -7.64 4.38
CA THR A 144 37.29 -7.46 5.37
C THR A 144 36.34 -6.36 4.93
N LEU A 145 36.84 -5.27 4.33
CA LEU A 145 36.04 -4.24 3.67
C LEU A 145 35.37 -4.72 2.38
N SER A 146 36.01 -5.61 1.63
CA SER A 146 35.39 -6.26 0.47
C SER A 146 34.33 -7.29 0.89
N LEU A 147 34.39 -7.79 2.13
CA LEU A 147 33.34 -8.59 2.77
C LEU A 147 32.24 -7.70 3.35
N LEU A 148 32.60 -6.49 3.81
CA LEU A 148 31.71 -5.37 4.12
C LEU A 148 31.32 -4.56 2.87
N SER A 149 31.62 -5.05 1.64
CA SER A 149 31.33 -4.32 0.39
C SER A 149 29.82 -4.16 0.16
N THR A 150 29.04 -4.88 0.96
CA THR A 150 27.62 -4.66 1.16
C THR A 150 27.52 -3.95 2.51
N THR A 151 27.31 -2.63 2.48
CA THR A 151 27.12 -1.87 3.71
C THR A 151 25.89 -2.41 4.45
N ASN A 152 25.83 -2.24 5.77
CA ASN A 152 24.67 -2.67 6.57
C ASN A 152 23.39 -2.05 6.00
N LEU A 153 23.46 -0.79 5.57
CA LEU A 153 22.35 -0.11 4.92
C LEU A 153 21.95 -0.77 3.60
N ASP A 154 22.89 -1.20 2.76
CA ASP A 154 22.60 -1.88 1.50
C ASP A 154 21.96 -3.25 1.72
N ILE A 155 22.41 -4.00 2.74
CA ILE A 155 21.78 -5.27 3.14
C ILE A 155 20.34 -5.03 3.60
N LEU A 156 20.13 -4.04 4.47
CA LEU A 156 18.81 -3.66 4.97
C LEU A 156 17.89 -3.24 3.81
N ALA A 157 18.38 -2.39 2.90
CA ALA A 157 17.63 -1.88 1.77
C ALA A 157 17.25 -2.98 0.80
N ARG A 158 18.19 -3.85 0.41
CA ARG A 158 17.91 -4.99 -0.48
C ARG A 158 16.93 -5.97 0.14
N GLY A 159 17.13 -6.33 1.41
CA GLY A 159 16.23 -7.23 2.13
C GLY A 159 14.81 -6.67 2.22
N SER A 160 14.69 -5.39 2.59
CA SER A 160 13.40 -4.70 2.68
C SER A 160 12.73 -4.57 1.32
N PHE A 161 13.51 -4.27 0.28
CA PHE A 161 13.02 -4.13 -1.09
C PHE A 161 12.50 -5.46 -1.67
N ILE A 162 13.19 -6.58 -1.40
CA ILE A 162 12.71 -7.92 -1.76
C ILE A 162 11.37 -8.20 -1.07
N MET A 163 11.26 -7.92 0.23
CA MET A 163 10.04 -8.15 0.99
C MET A 163 8.87 -7.30 0.48
N LEU A 164 9.12 -6.03 0.19
CA LEU A 164 8.16 -5.10 -0.40
C LEU A 164 7.59 -5.64 -1.73
N ASN A 165 8.47 -6.15 -2.61
CA ASN A 165 8.05 -6.78 -3.87
C ASN A 165 7.18 -8.02 -3.63
N ASN A 166 7.56 -8.87 -2.66
CA ASN A 166 6.79 -10.07 -2.33
C ASN A 166 5.38 -9.72 -1.83
N TYR A 167 5.25 -8.71 -0.96
CA TYR A 167 3.94 -8.25 -0.48
C TYR A 167 3.06 -7.74 -1.62
N PHE A 168 3.64 -7.03 -2.58
CA PHE A 168 2.91 -6.63 -3.78
C PHE A 168 2.48 -7.85 -4.62
N GLU A 169 3.33 -8.87 -4.76
CA GLU A 169 2.98 -10.08 -5.49
C GLU A 169 1.88 -10.91 -4.82
N TYR A 170 1.85 -10.93 -3.48
CA TYR A 170 0.80 -11.62 -2.72
C TYR A 170 -0.59 -11.06 -3.00
N ILE A 171 -0.71 -9.75 -3.29
CA ILE A 171 -2.00 -9.15 -3.69
C ILE A 171 -2.56 -9.85 -4.93
N PHE A 172 -1.73 -10.11 -5.95
CA PHE A 172 -2.23 -10.76 -7.16
C PHE A 172 -2.75 -12.17 -6.87
N SER A 173 -2.04 -12.92 -6.01
CA SER A 173 -2.51 -14.24 -5.57
C SER A 173 -3.84 -14.13 -4.82
N ASP A 174 -3.91 -13.27 -3.82
CA ASP A 174 -5.09 -13.14 -2.97
C ASP A 174 -6.31 -12.64 -3.76
N LEU A 175 -6.13 -11.66 -4.66
CA LEU A 175 -7.20 -11.15 -5.52
C LEU A 175 -7.67 -12.16 -6.56
N LEU A 176 -6.76 -12.91 -7.18
CA LEU A 176 -7.14 -13.98 -8.12
C LEU A 176 -7.91 -15.10 -7.41
N THR A 177 -7.41 -15.54 -6.25
CA THR A 177 -8.10 -16.53 -5.41
C THR A 177 -9.50 -16.02 -5.05
N TYR A 178 -9.61 -14.80 -4.53
CA TYR A 178 -10.90 -14.21 -4.17
C TYR A 178 -11.87 -14.14 -5.36
N PHE A 179 -11.36 -13.68 -6.52
CA PHE A 179 -12.15 -13.59 -7.74
C PHE A 179 -12.71 -14.94 -8.18
N TYR A 180 -11.88 -15.98 -8.20
CA TYR A 180 -12.28 -17.31 -8.63
C TYR A 180 -13.23 -17.99 -7.66
N LEU A 181 -13.04 -17.83 -6.34
CA LEU A 181 -13.97 -18.33 -5.34
C LEU A 181 -15.35 -17.67 -5.47
N ARG A 182 -15.40 -16.36 -5.78
CA ARG A 182 -16.66 -15.64 -6.03
C ARG A 182 -17.29 -15.95 -7.39
N ASN A 183 -16.51 -16.38 -8.37
CA ASN A 183 -16.95 -16.63 -9.74
C ASN A 183 -16.61 -18.06 -10.19
N SER A 184 -16.97 -19.05 -9.35
CA SER A 184 -16.71 -20.48 -9.56
C SER A 184 -17.08 -20.98 -10.98
N SER A 185 -18.19 -20.48 -11.54
CA SER A 185 -18.65 -20.81 -12.90
C SER A 185 -17.62 -20.59 -14.03
N ILE A 186 -16.61 -19.73 -13.82
CA ILE A 186 -15.53 -19.50 -14.80
C ILE A 186 -14.58 -20.70 -14.87
N ILE A 187 -14.36 -21.37 -13.73
CA ILE A 187 -13.48 -22.53 -13.62
C ILE A 187 -14.19 -23.81 -14.02
N ASP A 188 -15.50 -23.90 -13.82
CA ASP A 188 -16.29 -25.10 -14.14
C ASP A 188 -16.21 -25.50 -15.63
N ASN A 189 -15.92 -24.54 -16.51
CA ASN A 189 -15.76 -24.76 -17.94
C ASN A 189 -14.34 -25.16 -18.35
N ARG A 190 -13.38 -25.19 -17.41
CA ARG A 190 -12.01 -25.64 -17.68
C ARG A 190 -11.90 -27.15 -17.46
N LYS A 191 -11.24 -27.83 -18.41
CA LYS A 191 -10.89 -29.25 -18.26
C LYS A 191 -9.71 -29.37 -17.31
N MET A 192 -9.99 -29.49 -16.02
CA MET A 192 -8.96 -29.84 -15.04
C MET A 192 -9.09 -31.31 -14.67
N SER A 193 -7.98 -32.05 -14.73
CA SER A 193 -7.93 -33.47 -14.40
C SER A 193 -7.32 -33.67 -13.02
N ILE A 194 -8.08 -34.23 -12.09
CA ILE A 194 -7.59 -34.74 -10.81
C ILE A 194 -7.48 -36.26 -10.89
N SER A 195 -6.36 -36.82 -10.42
CA SER A 195 -6.25 -38.28 -10.29
C SER A 195 -7.11 -38.80 -9.13
N ILE A 196 -7.65 -40.02 -9.24
CA ILE A 196 -8.42 -40.64 -8.15
C ILE A 196 -7.61 -40.71 -6.84
N GLY A 197 -6.28 -40.86 -6.94
CA GLY A 197 -5.38 -40.87 -5.78
C GLY A 197 -5.28 -39.51 -5.08
N GLU A 198 -5.32 -38.41 -5.82
CA GLU A 198 -5.40 -37.06 -5.26
C GLU A 198 -6.79 -36.77 -4.71
N LEU A 199 -7.85 -37.16 -5.41
CA LEU A 199 -9.23 -36.93 -4.96
C LEU A 199 -9.50 -37.51 -3.57
N LYS A 200 -8.91 -38.68 -3.26
CA LYS A 200 -9.01 -39.34 -1.95
C LYS A 200 -8.32 -38.59 -0.80
N LYS A 201 -7.49 -37.59 -1.09
CA LYS A 201 -6.78 -36.79 -0.06
C LYS A 201 -7.64 -35.65 0.47
N TYR A 202 -8.69 -35.26 -0.24
CA TYR A 202 -9.57 -34.17 0.16
C TYR A 202 -10.69 -34.69 1.05
N SER A 203 -11.10 -33.86 2.02
CA SER A 203 -12.14 -34.22 2.99
C SER A 203 -13.54 -33.93 2.44
N SER A 204 -13.65 -32.93 1.55
CA SER A 204 -14.87 -32.57 0.83
C SER A 204 -14.62 -32.30 -0.66
N ILE A 205 -15.71 -32.20 -1.44
CA ILE A 205 -15.65 -31.72 -2.83
C ILE A 205 -15.21 -30.25 -2.88
N ASP A 206 -15.66 -29.45 -1.90
CA ASP A 206 -15.30 -28.04 -1.79
C ASP A 206 -13.80 -27.86 -1.53
N ASP A 207 -13.20 -28.70 -0.69
CA ASP A 207 -11.74 -28.70 -0.45
C ASP A 207 -10.97 -29.01 -1.74
N ALA A 208 -11.44 -29.99 -2.52
CA ALA A 208 -10.83 -30.33 -3.80
C ALA A 208 -10.97 -29.18 -4.81
N TYR A 209 -12.09 -28.47 -4.78
CA TYR A 209 -12.37 -27.32 -5.62
C TYR A 209 -11.47 -26.12 -5.27
N GLU A 210 -11.30 -25.83 -3.98
CA GLU A 210 -10.36 -24.81 -3.51
C GLU A 210 -8.92 -25.12 -3.94
N ASP A 211 -8.46 -26.37 -3.81
CA ASP A 211 -7.11 -26.75 -4.23
C ASP A 211 -6.90 -26.60 -5.75
N ILE A 212 -7.94 -26.88 -6.55
CA ILE A 212 -7.93 -26.60 -7.99
C ILE A 212 -7.74 -25.11 -8.26
N ILE A 213 -8.50 -24.26 -7.56
CA ILE A 213 -8.38 -22.80 -7.67
C ILE A 213 -6.94 -22.37 -7.35
N TYR A 214 -6.38 -22.84 -6.25
CA TYR A 214 -5.01 -22.46 -5.85
C TYR A 214 -3.99 -22.85 -6.91
N LYS A 215 -4.09 -24.06 -7.48
CA LYS A 215 -3.20 -24.51 -8.56
C LYS A 215 -3.32 -23.65 -9.81
N GLU A 216 -4.53 -23.23 -10.18
CA GLU A 216 -4.76 -22.34 -11.32
C GLU A 216 -4.24 -20.92 -11.07
N VAL A 217 -4.37 -20.40 -9.84
CA VAL A 217 -3.79 -19.12 -9.47
C VAL A 217 -2.27 -19.19 -9.53
N GLU A 218 -1.67 -20.23 -8.95
CA GLU A 218 -0.23 -20.43 -8.97
C GLU A 218 0.31 -20.56 -10.40
N SER A 219 -0.31 -21.37 -11.26
CA SER A 219 0.10 -21.48 -12.66
C SER A 219 -0.04 -20.15 -13.40
N THR A 220 -1.12 -19.40 -13.18
CA THR A 220 -1.31 -18.08 -13.77
C THR A 220 -0.19 -17.11 -13.39
N LEU A 221 0.23 -17.10 -12.11
CA LEU A 221 1.30 -16.22 -11.63
C LEU A 221 2.70 -16.64 -12.08
N LEU A 222 2.92 -17.94 -12.30
CA LEU A 222 4.20 -18.48 -12.76
C LEU A 222 4.37 -18.37 -14.28
N ASP A 223 3.31 -18.62 -15.05
CA ASP A 223 3.38 -18.72 -16.50
C ASP A 223 3.36 -17.35 -17.18
N LEU A 224 2.72 -16.35 -16.57
CA LEU A 224 2.58 -15.01 -17.15
C LEU A 224 3.69 -14.08 -16.68
N ASN A 225 4.30 -13.37 -17.64
CA ASN A 225 5.13 -12.21 -17.29
C ASN A 225 4.28 -11.03 -16.80
N PHE A 226 4.90 -9.95 -16.32
CA PHE A 226 4.15 -8.86 -15.71
C PHE A 226 3.17 -8.15 -16.67
N GLU A 227 3.57 -7.91 -17.91
CA GLU A 227 2.69 -7.30 -18.91
C GLU A 227 1.52 -8.21 -19.24
N GLU A 228 1.77 -9.51 -19.37
CA GLU A 228 0.71 -10.51 -19.57
C GLU A 228 -0.23 -10.58 -18.36
N LEU A 229 0.30 -10.49 -17.14
CA LEU A 229 -0.51 -10.46 -15.92
C LEU A 229 -1.38 -9.21 -15.86
N LYS A 230 -0.85 -8.02 -16.19
CA LYS A 230 -1.65 -6.79 -16.30
C LYS A 230 -2.76 -6.95 -17.34
N ASN A 231 -2.43 -7.44 -18.53
CA ASN A 231 -3.41 -7.70 -19.57
C ASN A 231 -4.46 -8.73 -19.13
N TYR A 232 -4.06 -9.73 -18.34
CA TYR A 232 -4.97 -10.69 -17.76
C TYR A 232 -6.01 -10.00 -16.85
N PHE A 233 -5.57 -9.14 -15.94
CA PHE A 233 -6.45 -8.38 -15.06
C PHE A 233 -7.38 -7.44 -15.85
N LYS A 234 -6.85 -6.75 -16.86
CA LYS A 234 -7.61 -5.82 -17.70
C LYS A 234 -8.63 -6.53 -18.59
N ASP A 235 -8.20 -7.57 -19.31
CA ASP A 235 -9.00 -8.16 -20.38
C ASP A 235 -9.85 -9.35 -19.92
N LYS A 236 -9.31 -10.21 -19.04
CA LYS A 236 -10.04 -11.38 -18.54
C LYS A 236 -10.87 -11.01 -17.32
N LEU A 237 -10.24 -10.38 -16.34
CA LEU A 237 -10.93 -10.01 -15.11
C LEU A 237 -11.73 -8.73 -15.26
N LYS A 238 -11.56 -7.95 -16.33
CA LYS A 238 -12.26 -6.66 -16.56
C LYS A 238 -12.12 -5.73 -15.36
N ILE A 239 -10.90 -5.61 -14.85
CA ILE A 239 -10.49 -4.70 -13.78
C ILE A 239 -9.70 -3.55 -14.40
N ASP A 240 -10.00 -2.33 -13.99
CA ASP A 240 -9.25 -1.17 -14.45
C ASP A 240 -7.89 -1.10 -13.75
N LEU A 241 -6.85 -0.74 -14.50
CA LEU A 241 -5.47 -0.64 -14.00
C LEU A 241 -5.06 0.80 -13.73
N GLU A 242 -5.95 1.78 -13.94
CA GLU A 242 -5.68 3.20 -13.71
C GLU A 242 -4.34 3.68 -14.32
N GLU A 243 -4.12 3.33 -15.60
CA GLU A 243 -2.88 3.61 -16.34
C GLU A 243 -2.53 5.11 -16.43
N ASP A 244 -3.50 6.00 -16.18
CA ASP A 244 -3.33 7.46 -16.10
C ASP A 244 -2.89 7.96 -14.72
N ILE A 245 -2.88 7.10 -13.70
CA ILE A 245 -2.59 7.43 -12.31
C ILE A 245 -1.38 6.65 -11.80
N ILE A 246 -1.28 5.36 -12.15
CA ILE A 246 -0.23 4.45 -11.71
C ILE A 246 0.92 4.43 -12.72
N ASN A 247 2.15 4.57 -12.23
CA ASN A 247 3.37 4.44 -13.02
C ASN A 247 3.77 2.96 -13.17
N TRP A 248 3.06 2.25 -14.04
CA TRP A 248 3.32 0.83 -14.30
C TRP A 248 4.71 0.54 -14.88
N ASP A 249 5.33 1.51 -15.56
CA ASP A 249 6.71 1.35 -16.07
C ASP A 249 7.72 1.34 -14.92
N PHE A 250 7.55 2.20 -13.91
CA PHE A 250 8.37 2.19 -12.70
C PHE A 250 8.14 0.93 -11.85
N ILE A 251 6.89 0.45 -11.72
CA ILE A 251 6.61 -0.82 -11.05
C ILE A 251 7.27 -1.99 -11.78
N ASN A 252 7.21 -2.00 -13.12
CA ASN A 252 7.86 -3.03 -13.91
C ASN A 252 9.38 -3.01 -13.71
N GLU A 253 9.99 -1.83 -13.72
CA GLU A 253 11.42 -1.68 -13.41
C GLU A 253 11.75 -2.15 -11.99
N THR A 254 10.93 -1.80 -10.99
CA THR A 254 11.05 -2.25 -9.59
C THR A 254 11.07 -3.78 -9.48
N ARG A 255 10.18 -4.46 -10.21
CA ARG A 255 10.13 -5.94 -10.24
C ARG A 255 11.36 -6.55 -10.93
N GLU A 256 11.77 -6.01 -12.07
CA GLU A 256 12.96 -6.46 -12.78
C GLU A 256 14.25 -6.17 -11.99
N ARG A 257 14.29 -5.07 -11.22
CA ARG A 257 15.38 -4.76 -10.30
C ARG A 257 15.48 -5.79 -9.19
N ARG A 258 14.36 -6.16 -8.57
CA ARG A 258 14.34 -7.25 -7.58
C ARG A 258 14.83 -8.56 -8.17
N HIS A 259 14.48 -8.86 -9.43
CA HIS A 259 14.97 -10.06 -10.11
C HIS A 259 16.51 -10.07 -10.23
N ILE A 260 17.15 -8.95 -10.61
CA ILE A 260 18.64 -8.92 -10.68
C ILE A 260 19.31 -8.85 -9.32
N ILE A 261 18.68 -8.28 -8.29
CA ILE A 261 19.17 -8.33 -6.91
C ILE A 261 19.27 -9.80 -6.45
N VAL A 262 18.20 -10.58 -6.68
CA VAL A 262 18.13 -11.98 -6.23
C VAL A 262 18.99 -12.91 -7.10
N HIS A 263 18.97 -12.74 -8.42
CA HIS A 263 19.52 -13.74 -9.35
C HIS A 263 20.82 -13.33 -10.06
N ASN A 264 21.23 -12.07 -9.95
CA ASN A 264 22.41 -11.57 -10.66
C ASN A 264 23.30 -10.67 -9.81
N ASN A 265 23.22 -10.77 -8.48
CA ASN A 265 23.98 -9.97 -7.51
C ASN A 265 23.96 -8.46 -7.85
N SER A 266 22.78 -7.96 -8.23
CA SER A 266 22.57 -6.57 -8.63
C SER A 266 23.32 -6.11 -9.88
N VAL A 267 23.93 -7.00 -10.66
CA VAL A 267 24.62 -6.63 -11.91
C VAL A 267 23.60 -6.42 -13.02
N ILE A 268 23.66 -5.27 -13.68
CA ILE A 268 22.80 -4.94 -14.81
C ILE A 268 23.18 -5.78 -16.03
N ASN A 269 22.19 -6.47 -16.61
CA ASN A 269 22.37 -7.29 -17.82
C ASN A 269 21.39 -6.88 -18.93
N ASN A 270 21.60 -7.39 -20.15
CA ASN A 270 20.76 -7.07 -21.31
C ASN A 270 19.27 -7.41 -21.08
N LYS A 271 18.98 -8.48 -20.33
CA LYS A 271 17.62 -8.92 -20.03
C LYS A 271 16.90 -7.87 -19.16
N TYR A 272 17.56 -7.35 -18.13
CA TYR A 272 17.04 -6.28 -17.30
C TYR A 272 16.80 -5.00 -18.11
N LEU A 273 17.79 -4.53 -18.90
CA LEU A 273 17.64 -3.30 -19.69
C LEU A 273 16.50 -3.39 -20.70
N SER A 274 16.36 -4.54 -21.35
CA SER A 274 15.29 -4.83 -22.30
C SER A 274 13.91 -4.83 -21.63
N ARG A 275 13.77 -5.53 -20.48
CA ARG A 275 12.47 -5.70 -19.80
C ARG A 275 12.02 -4.47 -19.03
N SER A 276 12.94 -3.77 -18.37
CA SER A 276 12.65 -2.53 -17.64
C SER A 276 12.47 -1.31 -18.54
N LYS A 277 12.66 -1.46 -19.87
CA LYS A 277 12.72 -0.37 -20.85
C LYS A 277 13.79 0.69 -20.56
N ASN A 278 14.70 0.39 -19.62
CA ASN A 278 15.78 1.26 -19.17
C ASN A 278 15.35 2.70 -18.85
N ILE A 279 14.24 2.88 -18.14
CA ILE A 279 13.68 4.21 -17.82
C ILE A 279 14.65 5.14 -17.06
N PHE A 280 15.67 4.58 -16.40
CA PHE A 280 16.71 5.29 -15.67
C PHE A 280 18.04 5.45 -16.45
N ASN A 281 18.09 5.07 -17.73
CA ASN A 281 19.29 5.17 -18.58
C ASN A 281 20.55 4.54 -17.95
N LEU A 282 20.40 3.35 -17.38
CA LEU A 282 21.45 2.62 -16.68
C LEU A 282 22.41 1.91 -17.66
N GLU A 283 23.65 1.72 -17.22
CA GLU A 283 24.71 1.11 -18.02
C GLU A 283 24.85 -0.39 -17.77
N LEU A 284 25.17 -1.14 -18.84
CA LEU A 284 25.40 -2.58 -18.79
C LEU A 284 26.61 -2.92 -17.89
N ASN A 285 26.52 -4.03 -17.15
CA ASN A 285 27.53 -4.55 -16.23
C ASN A 285 27.86 -3.66 -15.01
N LYS A 286 27.08 -2.61 -14.75
CA LYS A 286 27.17 -1.87 -13.49
C LYS A 286 26.37 -2.56 -12.39
N ILE A 287 26.80 -2.34 -11.15
CA ILE A 287 26.06 -2.78 -9.96
C ILE A 287 25.00 -1.72 -9.67
N ILE A 288 23.79 -2.19 -9.43
CA ILE A 288 22.66 -1.35 -9.05
C ILE A 288 22.44 -1.42 -7.54
N THR A 289 22.16 -0.30 -6.90
CA THR A 289 21.87 -0.22 -5.46
C THR A 289 20.42 0.21 -5.23
N ILE A 290 19.97 0.05 -3.99
CA ILE A 290 18.70 0.57 -3.49
C ILE A 290 19.05 1.63 -2.45
N ASP A 291 19.05 2.89 -2.85
CA ASP A 291 19.14 3.97 -1.89
C ASP A 291 17.78 4.21 -1.21
N LYS A 292 17.81 5.03 -0.16
CA LYS A 292 16.62 5.40 0.63
C LYS A 292 15.54 6.05 -0.22
N GLU A 293 15.91 6.92 -1.16
CA GLU A 293 14.96 7.64 -2.00
C GLU A 293 14.24 6.68 -2.95
N TYR A 294 14.98 5.82 -3.64
CA TYR A 294 14.44 4.80 -4.52
C TYR A 294 13.54 3.82 -3.75
N PHE A 295 13.97 3.36 -2.56
CA PHE A 295 13.13 2.49 -1.72
C PHE A 295 11.79 3.16 -1.37
N LYS A 296 11.82 4.42 -0.94
CA LYS A 296 10.61 5.18 -0.60
C LYS A 296 9.69 5.40 -1.79
N ASN A 297 10.26 5.71 -2.96
CA ASN A 297 9.51 5.86 -4.20
C ASN A 297 8.86 4.53 -4.61
N ALA A 298 9.60 3.42 -4.56
CA ALA A 298 9.06 2.09 -4.84
C ALA A 298 7.96 1.71 -3.85
N LEU A 299 8.15 1.99 -2.56
CA LEU A 299 7.16 1.74 -1.52
C LEU A 299 5.87 2.51 -1.77
N SER A 300 5.98 3.81 -2.07
CA SER A 300 4.84 4.67 -2.37
C SER A 300 4.08 4.18 -3.61
N GLU A 301 4.78 3.93 -4.72
CA GLU A 301 4.13 3.52 -5.97
C GLU A 301 3.46 2.13 -5.85
N LEU A 302 4.14 1.16 -5.22
CA LEU A 302 3.56 -0.17 -5.00
C LEU A 302 2.36 -0.12 -4.04
N ARG A 303 2.42 0.73 -3.01
CA ARG A 303 1.29 0.98 -2.10
C ARG A 303 0.10 1.55 -2.87
N LEU A 304 0.31 2.61 -3.65
CA LEU A 304 -0.74 3.24 -4.46
C LEU A 304 -1.36 2.23 -5.42
N ALA A 305 -0.54 1.52 -6.20
CA ALA A 305 -1.02 0.57 -7.19
C ALA A 305 -1.75 -0.62 -6.55
N GLY A 306 -1.21 -1.17 -5.47
CA GLY A 306 -1.82 -2.27 -4.74
C GLY A 306 -3.18 -1.89 -4.17
N THR A 307 -3.27 -0.73 -3.51
CA THR A 307 -4.53 -0.24 -2.94
C THR A 307 -5.57 0.04 -4.03
N LEU A 308 -5.23 0.76 -5.10
CA LEU A 308 -6.19 1.07 -6.17
C LEU A 308 -6.67 -0.21 -6.87
N LEU A 309 -5.79 -1.20 -7.04
CA LEU A 309 -6.17 -2.49 -7.58
C LEU A 309 -7.19 -3.19 -6.66
N ILE A 310 -6.91 -3.26 -5.36
CA ILE A 310 -7.82 -3.87 -4.37
C ILE A 310 -9.18 -3.16 -4.37
N ILE A 311 -9.20 -1.82 -4.40
CA ILE A 311 -10.44 -1.03 -4.43
C ILE A 311 -11.22 -1.26 -5.73
N ASN A 312 -10.54 -1.38 -6.88
CA ASN A 312 -11.19 -1.72 -8.14
C ASN A 312 -11.84 -3.13 -8.10
N PHE A 313 -11.24 -4.09 -7.39
CA PHE A 313 -11.89 -5.37 -7.09
C PHE A 313 -13.07 -5.21 -6.15
N TRP A 314 -12.91 -4.39 -5.11
CA TRP A 314 -13.95 -4.11 -4.11
C TRP A 314 -15.21 -3.56 -4.78
N GLY A 315 -15.09 -2.47 -5.54
CA GLY A 315 -16.21 -1.86 -6.26
C GLY A 315 -16.81 -2.75 -7.35
N LYS A 316 -16.09 -3.79 -7.78
CA LYS A 316 -16.60 -4.76 -8.75
C LYS A 316 -17.39 -5.90 -8.10
N LEU A 317 -16.82 -6.51 -7.07
CA LEU A 317 -17.33 -7.77 -6.50
C LEU A 317 -18.22 -7.55 -5.27
N ASP A 318 -17.95 -6.52 -4.46
CA ASP A 318 -18.57 -6.28 -3.16
C ASP A 318 -19.16 -4.84 -3.09
N LYS A 319 -20.08 -4.53 -4.01
CA LYS A 319 -20.67 -3.17 -4.17
C LYS A 319 -21.43 -2.67 -2.95
N ASP A 320 -21.97 -3.59 -2.16
CA ASP A 320 -22.67 -3.32 -0.91
C ASP A 320 -21.74 -2.77 0.18
N LYS A 321 -20.43 -2.91 0.02
CA LYS A 321 -19.39 -2.41 0.93
C LYS A 321 -18.61 -1.23 0.35
N ALA A 322 -19.21 -0.46 -0.55
CA ALA A 322 -18.55 0.67 -1.20
C ALA A 322 -18.09 1.76 -0.20
N THR A 323 -18.83 1.98 0.88
CA THR A 323 -18.47 2.96 1.91
C THR A 323 -17.14 2.62 2.58
N ASP A 324 -16.91 1.34 2.91
CA ASP A 324 -15.65 0.87 3.51
C ASP A 324 -14.46 1.18 2.58
N ALA A 325 -14.59 0.90 1.27
CA ALA A 325 -13.54 1.20 0.30
C ALA A 325 -13.26 2.71 0.17
N ILE A 326 -14.29 3.56 0.29
CA ILE A 326 -14.12 5.02 0.26
C ILE A 326 -13.44 5.51 1.55
N LYS A 327 -13.76 4.91 2.69
CA LYS A 327 -13.09 5.20 3.97
C LYS A 327 -11.59 4.87 3.88
N GLU A 328 -11.24 3.73 3.29
CA GLU A 328 -9.84 3.37 3.08
C GLU A 328 -9.09 4.33 2.16
N LEU A 329 -9.74 4.86 1.11
CA LEU A 329 -9.15 5.93 0.30
C LEU A 329 -8.92 7.22 1.10
N MET A 330 -9.86 7.56 1.99
CA MET A 330 -9.75 8.73 2.86
C MET A 330 -8.58 8.57 3.82
N ASP A 331 -8.50 7.45 4.52
CA ASP A 331 -7.40 7.14 5.46
C ASP A 331 -6.05 7.06 4.73
N LEU A 332 -6.00 6.50 3.53
CA LEU A 332 -4.78 6.47 2.73
C LEU A 332 -4.34 7.88 2.31
N SER A 333 -5.28 8.73 1.87
CA SER A 333 -4.98 10.14 1.51
C SER A 333 -4.47 10.94 2.71
N PHE A 334 -5.02 10.69 3.90
CA PHE A 334 -4.58 11.30 5.15
C PHE A 334 -3.16 10.84 5.53
N ASN A 335 -2.89 9.54 5.43
CA ASN A 335 -1.57 8.99 5.73
C ASN A 335 -0.49 9.54 4.79
N PHE A 336 -0.77 9.65 3.48
CA PHE A 336 0.17 10.25 2.54
C PHE A 336 0.42 11.74 2.80
N LEU A 337 -0.59 12.49 3.27
CA LEU A 337 -0.36 13.87 3.72
C LEU A 337 0.59 13.93 4.91
N LYS A 338 0.43 13.04 5.90
CA LYS A 338 1.32 12.98 7.08
C LYS A 338 2.76 12.69 6.69
N THR A 339 2.98 11.78 5.74
CA THR A 339 4.32 11.45 5.22
C THR A 339 4.81 12.44 4.17
N LYS A 340 4.07 13.52 3.89
CA LYS A 340 4.37 14.55 2.88
C LYS A 340 4.48 14.03 1.45
N ASP A 341 3.87 12.88 1.17
CA ASP A 341 3.76 12.34 -0.18
C ASP A 341 2.57 12.99 -0.91
N TYR A 342 2.74 14.25 -1.27
CA TYR A 342 1.68 15.05 -1.89
C TYR A 342 1.26 14.51 -3.25
N GLN A 343 2.19 13.87 -3.99
CA GLN A 343 1.88 13.33 -5.31
C GLN A 343 0.91 12.15 -5.20
N SER A 344 1.09 11.26 -4.22
CA SER A 344 0.16 10.16 -3.97
C SER A 344 -1.22 10.64 -3.52
N VAL A 345 -1.31 11.71 -2.72
CA VAL A 345 -2.59 12.34 -2.37
C VAL A 345 -3.32 12.87 -3.61
N ILE A 346 -2.60 13.55 -4.49
CA ILE A 346 -3.14 14.06 -5.77
C ILE A 346 -3.64 12.90 -6.63
N ASN A 347 -2.88 11.80 -6.71
CA ASN A 347 -3.24 10.60 -7.46
C ASN A 347 -4.51 9.94 -6.92
N ILE A 348 -4.64 9.80 -5.59
CA ILE A 348 -5.86 9.32 -4.95
C ILE A 348 -7.04 10.22 -5.27
N CYS A 349 -6.89 11.54 -5.18
CA CYS A 349 -8.00 12.44 -5.45
C CYS A 349 -8.44 12.41 -6.92
N LYS A 350 -7.48 12.26 -7.86
CA LYS A 350 -7.80 12.04 -9.28
C LYS A 350 -8.60 10.76 -9.47
N TYR A 351 -8.19 9.67 -8.83
CA TYR A 351 -8.93 8.40 -8.83
C TYR A 351 -10.35 8.59 -8.27
N THR A 352 -10.47 9.13 -7.05
CA THR A 352 -11.75 9.33 -6.36
C THR A 352 -12.70 10.19 -7.19
N SER A 353 -12.23 11.31 -7.74
CA SER A 353 -13.06 12.22 -8.56
C SER A 353 -13.55 11.58 -9.86
N LYS A 354 -12.77 10.64 -10.42
CA LYS A 354 -13.08 9.94 -11.68
C LYS A 354 -14.03 8.76 -11.44
N ARG A 355 -13.85 8.02 -10.35
CA ARG A 355 -14.48 6.70 -10.13
C ARG A 355 -15.62 6.72 -9.12
N ILE A 356 -15.52 7.56 -8.10
CA ILE A 356 -16.43 7.52 -6.96
C ILE A 356 -17.53 8.56 -7.14
N LYS A 357 -18.76 8.10 -7.05
CA LYS A 357 -19.95 8.94 -6.90
C LYS A 357 -20.59 8.58 -5.57
N PRO A 358 -20.58 9.49 -4.58
CA PRO A 358 -21.20 9.20 -3.30
C PRO A 358 -22.71 9.02 -3.49
N ASN A 359 -23.28 8.04 -2.79
CA ASN A 359 -24.71 7.71 -2.89
C ASN A 359 -25.51 8.07 -1.63
N ASP A 360 -24.81 8.40 -0.54
CA ASP A 360 -25.36 8.79 0.75
C ASP A 360 -24.47 9.88 1.40
N ASP A 361 -24.97 10.44 2.50
CA ASP A 361 -24.32 11.56 3.21
C ASP A 361 -22.95 11.17 3.79
N GLU A 362 -22.78 9.92 4.22
CA GLU A 362 -21.51 9.41 4.78
C GLU A 362 -20.42 9.35 3.70
N GLN A 363 -20.76 8.78 2.53
CA GLN A 363 -19.85 8.76 1.38
C GLN A 363 -19.54 10.17 0.89
N GLU A 364 -20.53 11.09 0.90
CA GLU A 364 -20.31 12.49 0.52
C GLU A 364 -19.31 13.16 1.46
N GLU A 365 -19.43 12.96 2.76
CA GLU A 365 -18.49 13.49 3.75
C GLU A 365 -17.06 12.96 3.53
N LEU A 366 -16.89 11.65 3.33
CA LEU A 366 -15.58 11.04 3.07
C LEU A 366 -14.93 11.60 1.80
N VAL A 367 -15.71 11.76 0.72
CA VAL A 367 -15.23 12.36 -0.54
C VAL A 367 -14.83 13.82 -0.35
N ILE A 368 -15.57 14.59 0.46
CA ILE A 368 -15.20 15.96 0.81
C ILE A 368 -13.88 16.00 1.59
N ARG A 369 -13.68 15.09 2.56
CA ARG A 369 -12.40 14.97 3.30
C ARG A 369 -11.23 14.69 2.36
N ILE A 370 -11.37 13.73 1.43
CA ILE A 370 -10.36 13.45 0.39
C ILE A 370 -10.05 14.71 -0.44
N LYS A 371 -11.09 15.49 -0.78
CA LYS A 371 -10.93 16.72 -1.56
C LYS A 371 -10.19 17.82 -0.79
N TYR A 372 -10.42 17.99 0.50
CA TYR A 372 -9.62 18.91 1.31
C TYR A 372 -8.18 18.43 1.45
N ASN A 373 -7.96 17.12 1.59
CA ASN A 373 -6.62 16.54 1.61
C ASN A 373 -5.87 16.85 0.29
N HIS A 374 -6.56 16.77 -0.85
CA HIS A 374 -6.01 17.18 -2.14
C HIS A 374 -5.63 18.66 -2.17
N CYS A 375 -6.49 19.56 -1.70
CA CYS A 375 -6.17 20.98 -1.65
C CYS A 375 -4.93 21.26 -0.77
N LEU A 376 -4.79 20.57 0.37
CA LEU A 376 -3.61 20.68 1.23
C LEU A 376 -2.35 20.19 0.51
N ALA A 377 -2.43 19.07 -0.22
CA ALA A 377 -1.33 18.55 -1.02
C ALA A 377 -0.91 19.52 -2.13
N LEU A 378 -1.87 20.13 -2.84
CA LEU A 378 -1.58 21.14 -3.88
C LEU A 378 -0.94 22.40 -3.28
N MET A 379 -1.45 22.88 -2.15
CA MET A 379 -0.89 24.02 -1.43
C MET A 379 0.58 23.77 -1.07
N ARG A 380 0.89 22.60 -0.51
CA ARG A 380 2.23 22.26 -0.02
C ARG A 380 3.21 21.81 -1.11
N SER A 381 2.71 21.40 -2.27
CA SER A 381 3.50 21.13 -3.47
C SER A 381 3.66 22.35 -4.39
N ASN A 382 3.26 23.54 -3.94
CA ASN A 382 3.34 24.81 -4.69
C ASN A 382 2.56 24.81 -6.02
N GLN A 383 1.46 24.04 -6.11
CA GLN A 383 0.60 23.94 -7.29
C GLN A 383 -0.59 24.91 -7.20
N GLN A 384 -0.29 26.21 -7.00
CA GLN A 384 -1.30 27.24 -6.69
C GLN A 384 -2.41 27.36 -7.75
N LYS A 385 -2.06 27.21 -9.05
CA LYS A 385 -3.05 27.33 -10.13
C LYS A 385 -4.15 26.28 -10.02
N GLU A 386 -3.76 25.03 -9.79
CA GLU A 386 -4.70 23.92 -9.66
C GLU A 386 -5.54 24.05 -8.37
N LEU A 387 -4.91 24.51 -7.28
CA LEU A 387 -5.61 24.83 -6.03
C LEU A 387 -6.70 25.89 -6.23
N ASP A 388 -6.38 27.01 -6.89
CA ASP A 388 -7.32 28.10 -7.15
C ASP A 388 -8.51 27.63 -8.00
N GLU A 389 -8.25 26.78 -9.00
CA GLU A 389 -9.29 26.17 -9.84
C GLU A 389 -10.26 25.32 -9.02
N ILE A 390 -9.76 24.48 -8.12
CA ILE A 390 -10.59 23.63 -7.25
C ILE A 390 -11.38 24.49 -6.25
N MET A 391 -10.71 25.46 -5.62
CA MET A 391 -11.28 26.31 -4.57
C MET A 391 -12.40 27.22 -5.11
N LYS A 392 -12.33 27.63 -6.39
CA LYS A 392 -13.37 28.44 -7.04
C LYS A 392 -14.77 27.82 -6.97
N TYR A 393 -14.85 26.49 -7.03
CA TYR A 393 -16.12 25.76 -7.04
C TYR A 393 -16.50 25.18 -5.68
N MET A 394 -15.63 25.32 -4.67
CA MET A 394 -15.87 24.80 -3.32
C MET A 394 -16.75 25.78 -2.52
N LYS A 395 -17.99 25.36 -2.22
CA LYS A 395 -18.92 26.13 -1.39
C LYS A 395 -18.87 25.61 0.05
N THR A 396 -18.67 26.50 1.01
CA THR A 396 -18.49 26.12 2.43
C THR A 396 -19.64 26.51 3.35
N GLY A 397 -20.65 27.24 2.86
CA GLY A 397 -21.71 27.81 3.71
C GLY A 397 -22.49 26.76 4.52
N ALA A 398 -22.87 25.65 3.88
CA ALA A 398 -23.64 24.57 4.50
C ALA A 398 -22.77 23.46 5.13
N LEU A 399 -21.45 23.54 5.00
CA LEU A 399 -20.55 22.51 5.54
C LEU A 399 -20.40 22.66 7.06
N SER A 400 -20.03 21.56 7.71
CA SER A 400 -19.72 21.54 9.14
C SER A 400 -18.50 22.41 9.49
N PRO A 401 -18.33 22.79 10.76
CA PRO A 401 -17.23 23.66 11.18
C PRO A 401 -15.84 23.19 10.75
N ILE A 402 -15.53 21.89 10.78
CA ILE A 402 -14.21 21.37 10.39
C ILE A 402 -13.85 21.69 8.93
N PHE A 403 -14.82 21.63 8.01
CA PHE A 403 -14.58 22.01 6.61
C PHE A 403 -14.45 23.52 6.43
N LYS A 404 -15.11 24.31 7.28
CA LYS A 404 -14.92 25.77 7.29
C LYS A 404 -13.52 26.14 7.78
N ILE A 405 -13.02 25.46 8.80
CA ILE A 405 -11.61 25.55 9.25
C ILE A 405 -10.69 25.23 8.09
N ALA A 406 -10.88 24.09 7.42
CA ALA A 406 -10.05 23.68 6.30
C ALA A 406 -9.99 24.72 5.18
N HIS A 407 -11.12 25.32 4.84
CA HIS A 407 -11.18 26.38 3.85
C HIS A 407 -10.49 27.68 4.29
N CYS A 408 -10.54 28.03 5.58
CA CYS A 408 -9.82 29.17 6.13
C CYS A 408 -8.29 28.92 6.07
N VAL A 409 -7.84 27.73 6.45
CA VAL A 409 -6.42 27.33 6.36
C VAL A 409 -5.92 27.43 4.92
N LEU A 410 -6.66 26.89 3.94
CA LEU A 410 -6.29 26.95 2.52
C LEU A 410 -6.26 28.38 1.94
N LYS A 411 -6.91 29.34 2.61
CA LYS A 411 -6.88 30.76 2.26
C LYS A 411 -5.86 31.57 3.06
N ASN A 412 -5.07 30.90 3.91
CA ASN A 412 -4.15 31.53 4.86
C ASN A 412 -4.84 32.48 5.86
N ASN A 413 -6.12 32.24 6.16
CA ASN A 413 -6.91 33.00 7.14
C ASN A 413 -6.91 32.26 8.49
N LEU A 414 -5.75 32.13 9.13
CA LEU A 414 -5.56 31.26 10.30
C LEU A 414 -6.33 31.75 11.54
N ASP A 415 -6.44 33.06 11.76
CA ASP A 415 -7.22 33.62 12.88
C ASP A 415 -8.70 33.19 12.85
N ASP A 416 -9.30 33.18 11.66
CA ASP A 416 -10.69 32.78 11.49
C ASP A 416 -10.85 31.26 11.56
N ALA A 417 -9.82 30.50 11.19
CA ALA A 417 -9.78 29.06 11.40
C ALA A 417 -9.79 28.73 12.91
N VAL A 418 -8.95 29.39 13.72
CA VAL A 418 -8.86 29.17 15.16
C VAL A 418 -10.18 29.50 15.88
N LYS A 419 -10.87 30.59 15.51
CA LYS A 419 -12.18 30.95 16.08
C LYS A 419 -13.28 29.91 15.83
N LEU A 420 -13.11 29.03 14.85
CA LEU A 420 -14.07 27.98 14.53
C LEU A 420 -13.82 26.68 15.30
N ILE A 421 -12.64 26.51 15.93
CA ILE A 421 -12.28 25.30 16.68
C ILE A 421 -13.33 24.94 17.75
N PRO A 422 -13.82 25.86 18.61
CA PRO A 422 -14.85 25.51 19.60
C PRO A 422 -16.12 24.91 18.98
N LYS A 423 -16.50 25.39 17.80
CA LYS A 423 -17.67 24.85 17.09
C LYS A 423 -17.39 23.45 16.53
N ALA A 424 -16.18 23.19 16.07
CA ALA A 424 -15.77 21.88 15.57
C ALA A 424 -15.67 20.85 16.71
N ILE A 425 -15.22 21.24 17.90
CA ILE A 425 -15.21 20.38 19.10
C ILE A 425 -16.63 19.83 19.37
N HIS A 426 -17.65 20.67 19.29
CA HIS A 426 -19.02 20.26 19.58
C HIS A 426 -19.79 19.62 18.41
N ALA A 427 -19.52 20.05 17.18
CA ALA A 427 -20.31 19.64 16.01
C ALA A 427 -19.66 18.51 15.19
N ASP A 428 -18.34 18.39 15.25
CA ASP A 428 -17.54 17.42 14.49
C ASP A 428 -16.76 16.47 15.42
N ASP A 429 -17.01 16.52 16.74
CA ASP A 429 -16.29 15.77 17.78
C ASP A 429 -14.77 15.92 17.71
N LEU A 430 -14.28 17.10 17.30
CA LEU A 430 -12.84 17.37 17.16
C LEU A 430 -12.13 17.23 18.51
N THR A 431 -11.18 16.30 18.61
CA THR A 431 -10.38 16.06 19.81
C THR A 431 -9.03 16.77 19.77
N LEU A 432 -8.33 16.81 20.91
CA LEU A 432 -6.94 17.28 20.96
C LEU A 432 -6.02 16.36 20.17
N ASP A 433 -6.25 15.05 20.19
CA ASP A 433 -5.47 14.08 19.42
C ASP A 433 -5.62 14.33 17.90
N ASP A 434 -6.84 14.65 17.44
CA ASP A 434 -7.07 15.06 16.04
C ASP A 434 -6.36 16.37 15.71
N TYR A 435 -6.38 17.33 16.63
CA TYR A 435 -5.69 18.61 16.48
C TYR A 435 -4.18 18.43 16.43
N ASP A 436 -3.60 17.47 17.14
CA ASP A 436 -2.16 17.22 17.13
C ASP A 436 -1.73 16.42 15.89
N ASP A 437 -2.55 15.46 15.47
CA ASP A 437 -2.18 14.51 14.42
C ASP A 437 -2.52 14.98 13.01
N TRP A 438 -3.64 15.69 12.81
CA TRP A 438 -4.11 16.01 11.46
C TRP A 438 -3.21 17.07 10.82
N PRO A 439 -2.62 16.80 9.62
CA PRO A 439 -1.84 17.80 8.91
C PRO A 439 -2.58 19.12 8.63
N LEU A 440 -3.92 19.13 8.65
CA LEU A 440 -4.72 20.35 8.43
C LEU A 440 -4.35 21.51 9.37
N PHE A 441 -3.90 21.22 10.59
CA PHE A 441 -3.58 22.25 11.57
C PHE A 441 -2.08 22.58 11.66
N ASP A 442 -1.21 22.05 10.77
CA ASP A 442 0.24 22.29 10.81
C ASP A 442 0.56 23.80 10.88
N GLU A 443 -0.06 24.60 10.03
CA GLU A 443 0.17 26.05 9.93
C GLU A 443 -0.28 26.79 11.19
N ILE A 444 -1.30 26.29 11.88
CA ILE A 444 -1.77 26.83 13.17
C ILE A 444 -0.80 26.45 14.27
N ARG A 445 -0.38 25.17 14.34
CA ARG A 445 0.57 24.66 15.34
C ARG A 445 1.93 25.35 15.27
N LEU A 446 2.35 25.75 14.07
CA LEU A 446 3.60 26.49 13.86
C LEU A 446 3.54 27.96 14.34
N ASN A 447 2.35 28.53 14.51
CA ASN A 447 2.17 29.87 15.04
C ASN A 447 1.90 29.79 16.55
N GLU A 448 2.86 30.23 17.36
CA GLU A 448 2.82 30.10 18.83
C GLU A 448 1.56 30.72 19.48
N GLU A 449 1.15 31.91 19.04
CA GLU A 449 -0.02 32.61 19.58
C GLU A 449 -1.33 31.87 19.23
N LEU A 450 -1.47 31.48 17.96
CA LEU A 450 -2.65 30.79 17.47
C LEU A 450 -2.75 29.36 18.03
N ASN A 451 -1.62 28.67 18.18
CA ASN A 451 -1.56 27.35 18.81
C ASN A 451 -1.99 27.44 20.28
N GLN A 452 -1.45 28.39 21.04
CA GLN A 452 -1.84 28.60 22.44
C GLN A 452 -3.35 28.87 22.56
N GLN A 453 -3.91 29.70 21.67
CA GLN A 453 -5.34 29.97 21.65
C GLN A 453 -6.18 28.71 21.34
N ALA A 454 -5.73 27.86 20.40
CA ALA A 454 -6.39 26.60 20.10
C ALA A 454 -6.38 25.64 21.30
N LEU A 455 -5.23 25.47 21.96
CA LEU A 455 -5.07 24.63 23.14
C LEU A 455 -5.95 25.09 24.31
N GLU A 456 -6.12 26.40 24.50
CA GLU A 456 -7.04 26.94 25.49
C GLU A 456 -8.51 26.55 25.23
N PHE A 457 -8.94 26.44 23.97
CA PHE A 457 -10.29 26.01 23.65
C PHE A 457 -10.49 24.53 24.01
N PHE A 458 -9.54 23.67 23.68
CA PHE A 458 -9.60 22.26 24.10
C PHE A 458 -9.62 22.11 25.62
N ALA A 459 -8.82 22.89 26.35
CA ALA A 459 -8.81 22.85 27.82
C ALA A 459 -10.12 23.33 28.46
N LYS A 460 -10.86 24.24 27.82
CA LYS A 460 -12.14 24.78 28.31
C LYS A 460 -13.32 23.84 28.04
N GLU A 461 -13.25 23.05 26.98
CA GLU A 461 -14.36 22.20 26.51
C GLU A 461 -14.24 20.71 26.92
N GLN A 462 -13.14 20.29 27.55
CA GLN A 462 -13.05 18.95 28.15
C GLN A 462 -13.97 18.82 29.39
N PRO A 463 -14.83 17.78 29.48
CA PRO A 463 -15.63 17.56 30.67
C PRO A 463 -14.74 17.21 31.88
N GLN A 464 -15.02 17.84 33.02
CA GLN A 464 -14.42 17.47 34.33
C GLN A 464 -14.77 16.07 34.76
#